data_AF-A0A819VMJ1-F1
#
_entry.id   AF-A0A819VMJ1-F1
#
_cell.length_a   1.000
_cell.length_b   1.000
_cell.length_c   1.000
_cell.angle_alpha   90.00
_cell.angle_beta   90.00
_cell.angle_gamma   90.00
#
_symmetry.space_group_name_H-M   'P 1'
#
loop_
_entity.id
_entity.type
_entity.pdbx_description
1 polymer ?
#
loop_
_entity_poly.entity_id
_entity_poly.type
_entity_poly.pdbx_seq_one_letter_code
_entity_poly.pdbx_strand_id
1 'polypeptide(L)'
;MNSLRIITLEDLPVEMLMEIFSYFTADQIYFSFSQLNNYFNFIIKSLPKLKLVIHEHLDPSILSFFNSFNKIIFKFSGLHIFCCRCQSHPINAVLPTASSKLIQLIFHGEFPRLKVCHLGRCEPIILPRSMTIQLQNLRQLTIRKQQGHVLEKILLVCPCLEYLDFSCRSCVPAFRFINHCFPSMKYLRLGRLKNFFFHNGQFIFLLSLFPNLLQFHLIVDQCAYDVETIKIQEIANYLHRQCPLLRILVLCIHMEEHLRRAFYIVLIVSIFFILEVYYQYGQCAVTAKYSKKNMKLTHRIMDMLDGLSIVYWPDCQSLLNVLRNETYNIWDQDVDLSIEWPFKSNHIHSKLNNLQLFIETFQNNDFNVEYYPDRKLFSLSSVSEKSARQPHVDIWLWKRYDEHEIKPVLQLFDSSLKYQSRLISDIYPLKSVTWLGRNVKIPRQSHKIAYKEYGTSYMKPIFIRNNCLHNLIDGRWFYNT
;
A
#
# COMPACT_ATOMS: atom_id res chain seq x y z
N MET A 1 -69.56 -12.62 -2.98
CA MET A 1 -68.13 -12.79 -3.27
C MET A 1 -67.42 -11.53 -2.78
N ASN A 2 -66.69 -11.62 -1.66
CA ASN A 2 -65.92 -10.48 -1.17
C ASN A 2 -64.68 -10.34 -2.06
N SER A 3 -64.56 -9.21 -2.76
CA SER A 3 -63.35 -8.88 -3.52
C SER A 3 -62.20 -8.70 -2.52
N LEU A 4 -61.16 -9.52 -2.62
CA LEU A 4 -59.92 -9.31 -1.87
C LEU A 4 -59.34 -7.95 -2.29
N ARG A 5 -59.33 -6.99 -1.37
CA ARG A 5 -58.57 -5.74 -1.52
C ARG A 5 -57.13 -6.02 -1.07
N ILE A 6 -56.25 -6.22 -2.05
CA ILE A 6 -54.80 -6.26 -1.84
C ILE A 6 -54.34 -4.80 -1.84
N ILE A 7 -53.82 -4.31 -0.72
CA ILE A 7 -53.45 -2.89 -0.56
C ILE A 7 -51.94 -2.78 -0.35
N THR A 8 -51.31 -3.79 0.23
CA THR A 8 -49.86 -3.86 0.38
C THR A 8 -49.31 -5.18 -0.15
N LEU A 9 -47.99 -5.24 -0.37
CA LEU A 9 -47.35 -6.41 -0.96
C LEU A 9 -47.43 -7.65 -0.04
N GLU A 10 -47.55 -7.41 1.27
CA GLU A 10 -47.72 -8.42 2.31
C GLU A 10 -49.08 -9.13 2.25
N ASP A 11 -50.05 -8.56 1.53
CA ASP A 11 -51.38 -9.17 1.33
C ASP A 11 -51.38 -10.20 0.18
N LEU A 12 -50.25 -10.36 -0.54
CA LEU A 12 -50.14 -11.29 -1.66
C LEU A 12 -49.96 -12.74 -1.17
N PRO A 13 -50.62 -13.72 -1.81
CA PRO A 13 -50.35 -15.13 -1.59
C PRO A 13 -48.89 -15.48 -1.88
N VAL A 14 -48.32 -16.42 -1.12
CA VAL A 14 -46.92 -16.83 -1.20
C VAL A 14 -46.55 -17.29 -2.61
N GLU A 15 -47.47 -17.97 -3.29
CA GLU A 15 -47.28 -18.47 -4.65
C GLU A 15 -47.06 -17.32 -5.64
N MET A 16 -47.83 -16.23 -5.49
CA MET A 16 -47.72 -15.02 -6.31
C MET A 16 -46.42 -14.25 -6.01
N LEU A 17 -46.00 -14.20 -4.76
CA LEU A 17 -44.71 -13.60 -4.36
C LEU A 17 -43.53 -14.38 -4.95
N MET A 18 -43.59 -15.72 -4.96
CA MET A 18 -42.55 -16.57 -5.53
C MET A 18 -42.47 -16.42 -7.06
N GLU A 19 -43.62 -16.27 -7.72
CA GLU A 19 -43.67 -15.96 -9.15
C GLU A 19 -43.07 -14.58 -9.45
N ILE A 20 -43.40 -13.55 -8.66
CA ILE A 20 -42.79 -12.21 -8.75
C ILE A 20 -41.27 -12.29 -8.56
N PHE A 21 -40.78 -13.04 -7.56
CA PHE A 21 -39.35 -13.18 -7.29
C PHE A 21 -38.58 -13.92 -8.38
N SER A 22 -39.24 -14.77 -9.17
CA SER A 22 -38.60 -15.44 -10.30
C SER A 22 -38.11 -14.47 -11.39
N TYR A 23 -38.64 -13.24 -11.42
CA TYR A 23 -38.26 -12.19 -12.36
C TYR A 23 -37.10 -11.29 -11.89
N PHE A 24 -36.57 -11.48 -10.68
CA PHE A 24 -35.49 -10.66 -10.12
C PHE A 24 -34.25 -11.49 -9.81
N THR A 25 -33.05 -10.90 -9.97
CA THR A 25 -31.81 -11.56 -9.54
C THR A 25 -31.69 -11.54 -8.01
N ALA A 26 -30.91 -12.46 -7.44
CA ALA A 26 -30.75 -12.57 -5.98
C ALA A 26 -30.30 -11.26 -5.32
N ASP A 27 -29.47 -10.48 -6.00
CA ASP A 27 -29.00 -9.17 -5.53
C ASP A 27 -30.09 -8.10 -5.61
N GLN A 28 -30.95 -8.13 -6.64
CA GLN A 28 -32.10 -7.23 -6.76
C GLN A 28 -33.17 -7.54 -5.72
N ILE A 29 -33.45 -8.81 -5.46
CA ILE A 29 -34.36 -9.22 -4.39
C ILE A 29 -33.82 -8.74 -3.04
N TYR A 30 -32.53 -8.96 -2.78
CA TYR A 30 -31.90 -8.50 -1.54
C TYR A 30 -31.97 -6.98 -1.40
N PHE A 31 -31.69 -6.21 -2.46
CA PHE A 31 -31.70 -4.75 -2.39
C PHE A 31 -33.12 -4.18 -2.25
N SER A 32 -34.09 -4.69 -3.01
CA SER A 32 -35.47 -4.23 -3.00
C SER A 32 -36.24 -4.65 -1.75
N PHE A 33 -35.90 -5.77 -1.12
CA PHE A 33 -36.66 -6.35 0.00
C PHE A 33 -35.94 -6.34 1.35
N SER A 34 -34.66 -5.93 1.41
CA SER A 34 -33.90 -5.83 2.68
C SER A 34 -34.52 -4.89 3.71
N GLN A 35 -35.41 -3.97 3.30
CA GLN A 35 -36.14 -3.09 4.22
C GLN A 35 -37.40 -3.73 4.82
N LEU A 36 -37.91 -4.84 4.28
CA LEU A 36 -39.10 -5.56 4.78
C LEU A 36 -38.69 -6.76 5.67
N ASN A 37 -37.84 -6.47 6.64
CA ASN A 37 -36.90 -7.39 7.29
C ASN A 37 -37.53 -8.46 8.20
N ASN A 38 -38.84 -8.42 8.49
CA ASN A 38 -39.45 -9.37 9.43
C ASN A 38 -40.24 -10.49 8.76
N TYR A 39 -41.00 -10.20 7.69
CA TYR A 39 -41.81 -11.21 7.00
C TYR A 39 -40.97 -12.07 6.05
N PHE A 40 -39.98 -11.47 5.36
CA PHE A 40 -39.04 -12.21 4.50
C PHE A 40 -38.19 -13.22 5.32
N ASN A 41 -37.78 -12.81 6.52
CA ASN A 41 -37.12 -13.69 7.48
C ASN A 41 -38.05 -14.77 8.03
N PHE A 42 -39.35 -14.51 8.14
CA PHE A 42 -40.34 -15.51 8.53
C PHE A 42 -40.56 -16.54 7.42
N ILE A 43 -40.69 -16.11 6.15
CA ILE A 43 -40.79 -16.99 4.98
C ILE A 43 -39.57 -17.91 4.88
N ILE A 44 -38.36 -17.37 4.92
CA ILE A 44 -37.12 -18.17 4.86
C ILE A 44 -36.99 -19.14 6.04
N LYS A 45 -37.47 -18.78 7.24
CA LYS A 45 -37.48 -19.66 8.42
C LYS A 45 -38.61 -20.69 8.40
N SER A 46 -39.70 -20.42 7.68
CA SER A 46 -40.87 -21.29 7.56
C SER A 46 -40.75 -22.35 6.47
N LEU A 47 -39.67 -22.34 5.67
CA LEU A 47 -39.38 -23.36 4.67
C LEU A 47 -38.45 -24.44 5.26
N PRO A 48 -38.96 -25.61 5.68
CA PRO A 48 -38.20 -26.61 6.44
C PRO A 48 -37.13 -27.36 5.62
N LYS A 49 -36.92 -27.02 4.34
CA LYS A 49 -36.05 -27.78 3.41
C LYS A 49 -35.20 -26.91 2.46
N LEU A 50 -34.80 -25.70 2.84
CA LEU A 50 -33.89 -24.91 2.00
C LEU A 50 -32.45 -25.46 2.11
N LYS A 51 -31.91 -25.99 1.01
CA LYS A 51 -30.57 -26.60 0.90
C LYS A 51 -29.64 -25.64 0.12
N LEU A 52 -28.55 -25.20 0.73
CA LEU A 52 -27.54 -24.36 0.08
C LEU A 52 -26.42 -25.26 -0.48
N VAL A 53 -26.15 -25.17 -1.77
CA VAL A 53 -25.15 -25.97 -2.51
C VAL A 53 -23.92 -25.10 -2.80
N ILE A 54 -22.72 -25.66 -2.63
CA ILE A 54 -21.45 -25.00 -2.97
C ILE A 54 -20.95 -25.57 -4.30
N HIS A 55 -20.64 -24.70 -5.25
CA HIS A 55 -20.18 -25.01 -6.60
C HIS A 55 -18.65 -25.02 -6.68
N GLU A 56 -18.02 -26.14 -6.30
CA GLU A 56 -16.72 -26.61 -6.83
C GLU A 56 -16.49 -28.05 -6.33
N HIS A 57 -15.79 -28.87 -7.13
CA HIS A 57 -15.68 -30.32 -6.95
C HIS A 57 -15.16 -30.73 -5.55
N LEU A 58 -16.07 -31.07 -4.65
CA LEU A 58 -15.77 -31.78 -3.41
C LEU A 58 -15.65 -33.28 -3.72
N ASP A 59 -14.54 -33.86 -3.28
CA ASP A 59 -14.32 -35.31 -3.32
C ASP A 59 -15.52 -36.05 -2.66
N PRO A 60 -16.08 -37.10 -3.29
CA PRO A 60 -17.20 -37.88 -2.74
C PRO A 60 -16.94 -38.43 -1.32
N SER A 61 -15.69 -38.64 -0.93
CA SER A 61 -15.29 -39.06 0.42
C SER A 61 -15.46 -37.97 1.48
N ILE A 62 -15.43 -36.69 1.08
CA ILE A 62 -15.69 -35.54 1.94
C ILE A 62 -17.20 -35.37 2.19
N LEU A 63 -18.04 -35.75 1.21
CA LEU A 63 -19.50 -35.68 1.28
C LEU A 63 -20.11 -36.65 2.31
N SER A 64 -19.57 -37.87 2.45
CA SER A 64 -20.08 -38.85 3.43
C SER A 64 -19.83 -38.40 4.87
N PHE A 65 -18.73 -37.71 5.10
CA PHE A 65 -18.35 -37.13 6.39
C PHE A 65 -19.29 -35.99 6.81
N PHE A 66 -19.64 -35.09 5.89
CA PHE A 66 -20.46 -33.92 6.21
C PHE A 66 -21.95 -34.24 6.44
N ASN A 67 -22.39 -35.45 6.11
CA ASN A 67 -23.76 -35.91 6.39
C ASN A 67 -24.07 -36.08 7.89
N SER A 68 -23.06 -36.11 8.77
CA SER A 68 -23.28 -36.17 10.23
C SER A 68 -23.59 -34.82 10.88
N PHE A 69 -23.45 -33.71 10.15
CA PHE A 69 -23.72 -32.36 10.66
C PHE A 69 -25.06 -31.85 10.16
N ASN A 70 -25.89 -31.34 11.07
CA ASN A 70 -27.19 -30.76 10.69
C ASN A 70 -27.03 -29.48 9.85
N LYS A 71 -25.90 -28.77 9.98
CA LYS A 71 -25.60 -27.55 9.22
C LYS A 71 -24.10 -27.21 9.23
N ILE A 72 -23.52 -26.99 8.06
CA ILE A 72 -22.12 -26.52 7.90
C ILE A 72 -22.13 -25.23 7.10
N ILE A 73 -21.36 -24.24 7.54
CA ILE A 73 -21.25 -22.94 6.87
C ILE A 73 -19.77 -22.61 6.66
N PHE A 74 -19.34 -22.65 5.41
CA PHE A 74 -18.05 -22.08 4.99
C PHE A 74 -18.29 -20.66 4.50
N LYS A 75 -17.55 -19.69 5.05
CA LYS A 75 -17.53 -18.31 4.54
C LYS A 75 -16.11 -17.96 4.16
N PHE A 76 -15.82 -18.03 2.86
CA PHE A 76 -14.62 -17.48 2.27
C PHE A 76 -14.93 -16.04 1.86
N SER A 77 -14.29 -15.06 2.52
CA SER A 77 -14.33 -13.68 2.05
C SER A 77 -13.10 -13.43 1.19
N GLY A 78 -13.22 -13.65 -0.11
CA GLY A 78 -12.30 -13.13 -1.11
C GLY A 78 -12.77 -11.76 -1.57
N LEU A 79 -11.89 -10.76 -1.47
CA LEU A 79 -11.86 -9.56 -2.30
C LEU A 79 -13.22 -8.93 -2.71
N HIS A 80 -13.80 -8.05 -1.89
CA HIS A 80 -14.63 -6.97 -2.41
C HIS A 80 -13.69 -5.85 -2.93
N ILE A 81 -13.22 -5.94 -4.17
CA ILE A 81 -12.78 -4.75 -4.91
C ILE A 81 -14.02 -4.16 -5.56
N PHE A 82 -14.74 -3.35 -4.79
CA PHE A 82 -15.39 -2.17 -5.34
C PHE A 82 -15.26 -1.08 -4.29
N CYS A 83 -14.86 0.09 -4.80
CA CYS A 83 -14.82 1.34 -4.08
C CYS A 83 -16.24 1.70 -3.63
N CYS A 84 -16.69 1.16 -2.50
CA CYS A 84 -17.80 1.70 -1.75
C CYS A 84 -17.29 1.92 -0.32
N ARG A 85 -17.17 3.20 0.05
CA ARG A 85 -17.45 3.63 1.43
C ARG A 85 -18.89 3.23 1.75
N CYS A 86 -19.14 1.95 1.97
CA CYS A 86 -20.27 1.54 2.77
C CYS A 86 -19.91 1.90 4.19
N GLN A 87 -20.28 3.12 4.59
CA GLN A 87 -20.79 3.34 5.93
C GLN A 87 -22.00 2.43 6.14
N SER A 88 -21.79 1.13 6.25
CA SER A 88 -22.60 0.37 7.18
C SER A 88 -22.21 0.96 8.51
N HIS A 89 -22.94 1.97 8.98
CA HIS A 89 -23.07 2.12 10.42
C HIS A 89 -23.47 0.72 10.89
N PRO A 90 -22.60 0.00 11.62
CA PRO A 90 -23.18 -0.94 12.54
C PRO A 90 -24.10 -0.05 13.36
N ILE A 91 -25.33 -0.47 13.62
CA ILE A 91 -25.90 -0.07 14.90
C ILE A 91 -24.96 -0.72 15.93
N ASN A 92 -23.82 -0.06 16.15
CA ASN A 92 -23.03 -0.15 17.34
C ASN A 92 -23.98 0.46 18.35
N ALA A 93 -24.90 -0.35 18.86
CA ALA A 93 -25.07 -0.35 20.29
C ALA A 93 -23.65 -0.54 20.81
N VAL A 94 -22.96 0.57 21.07
CA VAL A 94 -21.70 0.58 21.77
C VAL A 94 -22.08 -0.02 23.10
N LEU A 95 -21.90 -1.34 23.23
CA LEU A 95 -21.92 -1.97 24.52
C LEU A 95 -20.95 -1.14 25.36
N PRO A 96 -21.43 -0.45 26.42
CA PRO A 96 -20.62 0.48 27.16
C PRO A 96 -19.32 -0.22 27.53
N THR A 97 -18.20 0.46 27.30
CA THR A 97 -16.88 -0.03 27.71
C THR A 97 -16.94 -0.25 29.22
N ALA A 98 -16.93 -1.52 29.65
CA ALA A 98 -16.87 -1.84 31.06
C ALA A 98 -15.56 -1.29 31.63
N SER A 99 -15.65 -0.55 32.73
CA SER A 99 -14.47 -0.04 33.42
C SER A 99 -13.61 -1.20 33.95
N SER A 100 -12.29 -1.00 34.02
CA SER A 100 -11.38 -1.98 34.62
C SER A 100 -11.79 -2.39 36.04
N LYS A 101 -12.31 -1.44 36.82
CA LYS A 101 -12.86 -1.70 38.16
C LYS A 101 -14.03 -2.69 38.13
N LEU A 102 -15.00 -2.52 37.24
CA LEU A 102 -16.13 -3.45 37.12
C LEU A 102 -15.68 -4.84 36.68
N ILE A 103 -14.73 -4.91 35.74
CA ILE A 103 -14.15 -6.18 35.28
C ILE A 103 -13.46 -6.90 36.43
N GLN A 104 -12.67 -6.19 37.25
CA GLN A 104 -12.03 -6.75 38.44
C GLN A 104 -13.06 -7.28 39.44
N LEU A 105 -14.10 -6.52 39.76
CA LEU A 105 -15.17 -6.98 40.66
C LEU A 105 -15.85 -8.26 40.16
N ILE A 106 -16.12 -8.35 38.85
CA ILE A 106 -16.68 -9.57 38.23
C ILE A 106 -15.73 -10.76 38.42
N PHE A 107 -14.46 -10.61 38.07
CA PHE A 107 -13.49 -11.69 38.15
C PHE A 107 -12.96 -11.96 39.56
N HIS A 108 -13.27 -11.11 40.54
CA HIS A 108 -13.06 -11.35 41.96
C HIS A 108 -14.26 -12.03 42.64
N GLY A 109 -15.33 -12.34 41.91
CA GLY A 109 -16.45 -13.10 42.46
C GLY A 109 -17.43 -12.29 43.31
N GLU A 110 -17.37 -10.96 43.25
CA GLU A 110 -18.29 -10.04 43.97
C GLU A 110 -19.74 -10.17 43.49
N PHE A 111 -19.97 -10.86 42.37
CA PHE A 111 -21.30 -11.14 41.82
C PHE A 111 -21.56 -12.65 41.74
N PRO A 112 -21.72 -13.36 42.88
CA PRO A 112 -21.79 -14.81 42.91
C PRO A 112 -23.02 -15.38 42.18
N ARG A 113 -24.08 -14.59 41.96
CA ARG A 113 -25.29 -15.01 41.23
C ARG A 113 -25.24 -14.71 39.72
N LEU A 114 -24.16 -14.09 39.23
CA LEU A 114 -24.04 -13.70 37.82
C LEU A 114 -23.97 -14.94 36.92
N LYS A 115 -24.95 -15.10 36.03
CA LYS A 115 -25.02 -16.23 35.08
C LYS A 115 -24.59 -15.86 33.66
N VAL A 116 -24.77 -14.60 33.27
CA VAL A 116 -24.53 -14.11 31.90
C VAL A 116 -23.77 -12.80 31.98
N CYS A 117 -22.68 -12.69 31.21
CA CYS A 117 -21.86 -11.49 31.17
C CYS A 117 -21.42 -11.16 29.74
N HIS A 118 -21.66 -9.91 29.30
CA HIS A 118 -21.25 -9.44 27.99
C HIS A 118 -20.35 -8.21 28.12
N LEU A 119 -19.05 -8.43 27.93
CA LEU A 119 -18.01 -7.41 27.89
C LEU A 119 -17.66 -7.14 26.42
N GLY A 120 -18.20 -6.05 25.86
CA GLY A 120 -18.00 -5.67 24.47
C GLY A 120 -16.55 -5.32 24.16
N ARG A 121 -16.22 -4.03 24.06
CA ARG A 121 -14.81 -3.58 24.09
C ARG A 121 -14.46 -3.32 25.54
N CYS A 122 -13.46 -4.01 26.07
CA CYS A 122 -12.95 -3.77 27.41
C CYS A 122 -11.44 -3.54 27.38
N GLU A 123 -10.93 -2.90 28.42
CA GLU A 123 -9.50 -2.86 28.70
C GLU A 123 -8.94 -4.28 28.85
N PRO A 124 -7.61 -4.47 28.70
CA PRO A 124 -6.98 -5.76 28.93
C PRO A 124 -7.34 -6.31 30.31
N ILE A 125 -7.91 -7.52 30.34
CA ILE A 125 -8.29 -8.16 31.60
C ILE A 125 -7.02 -8.66 32.27
N ILE A 126 -6.67 -8.07 33.42
CA ILE A 126 -5.54 -8.49 34.25
C ILE A 126 -6.06 -9.44 35.32
N LEU A 127 -5.91 -10.74 35.09
CA LEU A 127 -6.24 -11.79 36.07
C LEU A 127 -4.95 -12.21 36.80
N PRO A 128 -4.87 -12.14 38.16
CA PRO A 128 -3.75 -12.67 38.94
C PRO A 128 -3.43 -14.14 38.62
N ARG A 129 -2.17 -14.55 38.80
CA ARG A 129 -1.70 -15.91 38.49
C ARG A 129 -2.25 -16.98 39.45
N SER A 130 -2.48 -16.62 40.71
CA SER A 130 -3.05 -17.52 41.73
C SER A 130 -4.48 -17.09 42.02
N MET A 131 -5.45 -17.64 41.29
CA MET A 131 -6.86 -17.43 41.60
C MET A 131 -7.42 -18.62 42.37
N THR A 132 -7.80 -18.37 43.62
CA THR A 132 -8.65 -19.25 44.43
C THR A 132 -10.15 -19.07 44.10
N ILE A 133 -10.49 -18.01 43.38
CA ILE A 133 -11.87 -17.62 43.09
C ILE A 133 -12.36 -18.36 41.84
N GLN A 134 -13.46 -19.10 41.99
CA GLN A 134 -14.17 -19.75 40.89
C GLN A 134 -15.56 -19.12 40.72
N LEU A 135 -15.86 -18.63 39.52
CA LEU A 135 -17.16 -18.12 39.13
C LEU A 135 -18.10 -19.27 38.73
N GLN A 136 -18.49 -20.11 39.69
CA GLN A 136 -19.23 -21.35 39.45
C GLN A 136 -20.62 -21.17 38.82
N ASN A 137 -21.23 -19.99 38.97
CA ASN A 137 -22.56 -19.71 38.42
C ASN A 137 -22.53 -19.07 37.03
N LEU A 138 -21.37 -18.60 36.54
CA LEU A 138 -21.28 -17.97 35.24
C LEU A 138 -21.38 -19.02 34.13
N ARG A 139 -22.44 -18.95 33.33
CA ARG A 139 -22.76 -19.88 32.23
C ARG A 139 -22.44 -19.29 30.86
N GLN A 140 -22.58 -17.98 30.68
CA GLN A 140 -22.38 -17.33 29.39
C GLN A 140 -21.47 -16.12 29.51
N LEU A 141 -20.47 -16.06 28.64
CA LEU A 141 -19.49 -14.98 28.61
C LEU A 141 -19.22 -14.51 27.17
N THR A 142 -19.21 -13.19 26.96
CA THR A 142 -18.74 -12.57 25.71
C THR A 142 -17.66 -11.56 26.03
N ILE A 143 -16.49 -11.70 25.42
CA ILE A 143 -15.33 -10.84 25.64
C ILE A 143 -14.63 -10.61 24.30
N ARG A 144 -14.39 -9.35 23.92
CA ARG A 144 -13.72 -9.04 22.64
C ARG A 144 -12.41 -8.28 22.82
N LYS A 145 -11.51 -8.44 21.83
CA LYS A 145 -10.23 -7.74 21.69
C LYS A 145 -9.22 -7.96 22.83
N GLN A 146 -9.19 -9.16 23.41
CA GLN A 146 -8.24 -9.51 24.45
C GLN A 146 -6.94 -10.13 23.91
N GLN A 147 -5.97 -10.34 24.79
CA GLN A 147 -4.79 -11.14 24.50
C GLN A 147 -5.10 -12.63 24.70
N GLY A 148 -4.44 -13.52 23.97
CA GLY A 148 -4.73 -14.96 24.03
C GLY A 148 -4.61 -15.55 25.43
N HIS A 149 -3.58 -15.17 26.19
CA HIS A 149 -3.36 -15.69 27.55
C HIS A 149 -4.51 -15.39 28.53
N VAL A 150 -5.39 -14.44 28.19
CA VAL A 150 -6.58 -14.14 28.99
C VAL A 150 -7.62 -15.26 28.84
N LEU A 151 -7.69 -15.94 27.69
CA LEU A 151 -8.62 -17.03 27.43
C LEU A 151 -8.41 -18.19 28.41
N GLU A 152 -7.17 -18.64 28.55
CA GLU A 152 -6.79 -19.70 29.50
C GLU A 152 -7.26 -19.36 30.91
N LYS A 153 -6.95 -18.14 31.38
CA LYS A 153 -7.34 -17.70 32.71
C LYS A 153 -8.85 -17.62 32.88
N ILE A 154 -9.58 -17.15 31.88
CA ILE A 154 -11.06 -17.13 31.90
C ILE A 154 -11.61 -18.55 32.06
N LEU A 155 -11.09 -19.51 31.30
CA LEU A 155 -11.56 -20.89 31.34
C LEU A 155 -11.31 -21.52 32.72
N LEU A 156 -10.16 -21.26 33.33
CA LEU A 156 -9.84 -21.73 34.69
C LEU A 156 -10.73 -21.10 35.77
N VAL A 157 -11.02 -19.80 35.65
CA VAL A 157 -11.86 -19.06 36.63
C VAL A 157 -13.34 -19.39 36.48
N CYS A 158 -13.77 -19.76 35.27
CA CYS A 158 -15.17 -20.02 34.96
C CYS A 158 -15.36 -21.47 34.46
N PRO A 159 -15.14 -22.50 35.33
CA PRO A 159 -15.15 -23.93 34.93
C PRO A 159 -16.52 -24.43 34.43
N CYS A 160 -17.52 -23.59 34.60
CA CYS A 160 -18.94 -23.85 34.52
C CYS A 160 -19.59 -23.15 33.31
N LEU A 161 -18.78 -22.55 32.42
CA LEU A 161 -19.23 -21.89 31.20
C LEU A 161 -19.82 -22.89 30.21
N GLU A 162 -20.99 -22.55 29.69
CA GLU A 162 -21.67 -23.24 28.60
C GLU A 162 -21.51 -22.50 27.27
N TYR A 163 -21.32 -21.17 27.31
CA TYR A 163 -21.14 -20.31 26.14
C TYR A 163 -19.97 -19.33 26.32
N LEU A 164 -19.07 -19.29 25.33
CA LEU A 164 -18.00 -18.30 25.26
C LEU A 164 -17.86 -17.70 23.85
N ASP A 165 -18.05 -16.38 23.71
CA ASP A 165 -17.64 -15.59 22.54
C ASP A 165 -16.41 -14.78 22.88
N PHE A 166 -15.23 -15.27 22.49
CA PHE A 166 -13.94 -14.68 22.77
C PHE A 166 -13.29 -14.16 21.48
N SER A 167 -12.86 -12.90 21.45
CA SER A 167 -12.05 -12.39 20.36
C SER A 167 -10.67 -11.95 20.83
N CYS A 168 -9.62 -12.46 20.19
CA CYS A 168 -8.23 -12.28 20.61
C CYS A 168 -7.37 -11.74 19.46
N ARG A 169 -6.35 -10.93 19.77
CA ARG A 169 -5.38 -10.46 18.75
C ARG A 169 -4.23 -11.44 18.48
N SER A 170 -3.90 -12.30 19.43
CA SER A 170 -2.83 -13.31 19.33
C SER A 170 -3.15 -14.44 20.29
N CYS A 171 -3.33 -15.67 19.80
CA CYS A 171 -3.73 -16.82 20.62
C CYS A 171 -2.67 -17.92 20.72
N VAL A 172 -1.53 -17.78 20.04
CA VAL A 172 -0.53 -18.85 19.87
C VAL A 172 0.03 -19.43 21.19
N PRO A 173 0.42 -18.62 22.19
CA PRO A 173 0.99 -19.19 23.42
C PRO A 173 -0.06 -19.79 24.35
N ALA A 174 -1.32 -19.35 24.26
CA ALA A 174 -2.30 -19.54 25.33
C ALA A 174 -2.86 -20.96 25.42
N PHE A 175 -2.93 -21.68 24.30
CA PHE A 175 -3.50 -23.02 24.33
C PHE A 175 -2.53 -24.06 24.89
N ARG A 176 -1.22 -23.87 24.72
CA ARG A 176 -0.21 -24.87 25.13
C ARG A 176 -0.19 -25.17 26.62
N PHE A 177 -0.72 -24.27 27.45
CA PHE A 177 -0.68 -24.38 28.90
C PHE A 177 -1.98 -24.95 29.50
N ILE A 178 -3.03 -25.12 28.71
CA ILE A 178 -4.31 -25.64 29.18
C ILE A 178 -4.25 -27.18 29.22
N ASN A 179 -4.15 -27.75 30.41
CA ASN A 179 -4.08 -29.20 30.63
C ASN A 179 -5.39 -29.82 31.16
N HIS A 180 -6.49 -29.06 31.18
CA HIS A 180 -7.79 -29.47 31.71
C HIS A 180 -8.89 -29.37 30.65
N CYS A 181 -9.84 -30.31 30.69
CA CYS A 181 -11.03 -30.29 29.83
C CYS A 181 -12.16 -29.46 30.47
N PHE A 182 -12.99 -28.84 29.63
CA PHE A 182 -14.15 -28.03 30.01
C PHE A 182 -15.44 -28.66 29.47
N PRO A 183 -15.94 -29.74 30.10
CA PRO A 183 -17.11 -30.49 29.63
C PRO A 183 -18.42 -29.68 29.70
N SER A 184 -18.46 -28.58 30.45
CA SER A 184 -19.63 -27.69 30.51
C SER A 184 -19.84 -26.92 29.21
N MET A 185 -18.78 -26.69 28.42
CA MET A 185 -18.81 -25.83 27.25
C MET A 185 -19.61 -26.47 26.10
N LYS A 186 -20.70 -25.80 25.70
CA LYS A 186 -21.56 -26.22 24.58
C LYS A 186 -21.36 -25.34 23.35
N TYR A 187 -21.00 -24.07 23.54
CA TYR A 187 -20.87 -23.08 22.48
C TYR A 187 -19.56 -22.31 22.62
N LEU A 188 -18.68 -22.42 21.63
CA LEU A 188 -17.41 -21.68 21.61
C LEU A 188 -17.28 -20.89 20.31
N ARG A 189 -17.06 -19.58 20.44
CA ARG A 189 -16.71 -18.70 19.34
C ARG A 189 -15.36 -18.04 19.63
N LEU A 190 -14.41 -18.27 18.74
CA LEU A 190 -13.09 -17.65 18.74
C LEU A 190 -12.97 -16.72 17.53
N GLY A 191 -12.92 -15.42 17.77
CA GLY A 191 -12.98 -14.40 16.75
C GLY A 191 -11.69 -13.60 16.55
N ARG A 192 -11.39 -13.25 15.30
CA ARG A 192 -10.29 -12.34 14.90
C ARG A 192 -8.90 -12.82 15.27
N LEU A 193 -8.71 -14.15 15.29
CA LEU A 193 -7.43 -14.72 15.65
C LEU A 193 -6.40 -14.32 14.60
N LYS A 194 -5.33 -13.64 15.01
CA LYS A 194 -4.15 -13.43 14.16
C LYS A 194 -3.09 -14.44 14.51
N ASN A 195 -2.32 -14.83 13.50
CA ASN A 195 -1.26 -15.83 13.58
C ASN A 195 -1.77 -17.17 14.11
N PHE A 196 -3.04 -17.52 13.86
CA PHE A 196 -3.55 -18.83 14.24
C PHE A 196 -2.97 -19.86 13.28
N PHE A 197 -2.13 -20.75 13.82
CA PHE A 197 -1.56 -21.86 13.07
C PHE A 197 -2.55 -23.01 13.07
N PHE A 198 -3.01 -23.43 11.88
CA PHE A 198 -3.75 -24.69 11.71
C PHE A 198 -2.84 -25.93 11.74
N HIS A 199 -1.60 -25.78 12.19
CA HIS A 199 -0.52 -26.75 12.11
C HIS A 199 -0.40 -27.62 13.38
N ASN A 200 0.17 -28.83 13.26
CA ASN A 200 0.63 -29.70 14.36
C ASN A 200 -0.39 -30.01 15.47
N GLY A 201 -1.61 -30.39 15.12
CA GLY A 201 -2.57 -30.87 16.12
C GLY A 201 -2.99 -29.83 17.16
N GLN A 202 -2.64 -28.53 17.02
CA GLN A 202 -3.04 -27.49 17.97
C GLN A 202 -4.54 -27.18 17.88
N PHE A 203 -5.10 -27.17 16.68
CA PHE A 203 -6.55 -27.06 16.46
C PHE A 203 -7.29 -28.27 17.04
N ILE A 204 -6.75 -29.46 16.81
CA ILE A 204 -7.20 -30.73 17.36
C ILE A 204 -7.17 -30.69 18.89
N PHE A 205 -6.03 -30.31 19.47
CA PHE A 205 -5.83 -30.15 20.90
C PHE A 205 -6.83 -29.16 21.49
N LEU A 206 -7.02 -28.00 20.86
CA LEU A 206 -8.01 -27.02 21.29
C LEU A 206 -9.41 -27.63 21.40
N LEU A 207 -9.82 -28.42 20.41
CA LEU A 207 -11.12 -29.07 20.40
C LEU A 207 -11.22 -30.19 21.44
N SER A 208 -10.13 -30.93 21.71
CA SER A 208 -10.14 -31.94 22.79
C SER A 208 -10.41 -31.35 24.17
N LEU A 209 -10.15 -30.05 24.37
CA LEU A 209 -10.47 -29.37 25.63
C LEU A 209 -11.99 -29.23 25.85
N PHE A 210 -12.83 -29.44 24.82
CA PHE A 210 -14.28 -29.20 24.88
C PHE A 210 -15.06 -30.42 24.35
N PRO A 211 -15.10 -31.55 25.09
CA PRO A 211 -15.69 -32.80 24.60
C PRO A 211 -17.20 -32.73 24.31
N ASN A 212 -17.93 -31.80 24.95
CA ASN A 212 -19.38 -31.64 24.80
C ASN A 212 -19.79 -30.46 23.89
N LEU A 213 -18.88 -29.99 23.05
CA LEU A 213 -19.11 -28.84 22.19
C LEU A 213 -20.20 -29.16 21.15
N LEU A 214 -21.30 -28.40 21.16
CA LEU A 214 -22.38 -28.49 20.18
C LEU A 214 -22.15 -27.57 18.98
N GLN A 215 -21.49 -26.42 19.21
CA GLN A 215 -21.27 -25.41 18.20
C GLN A 215 -19.90 -24.74 18.37
N PHE A 216 -19.15 -24.70 17.27
CA PHE A 216 -17.82 -24.08 17.22
C PHE A 216 -17.72 -23.06 16.09
N HIS A 217 -17.30 -21.85 16.42
CA HIS A 217 -17.05 -20.78 15.46
C HIS A 217 -15.59 -20.34 15.57
N LEU A 218 -14.87 -20.39 14.47
CA LEU A 218 -13.49 -19.93 14.37
C LEU A 218 -13.40 -18.87 13.26
N ILE A 219 -12.99 -17.66 13.62
CA ILE A 219 -12.72 -16.57 12.67
C ILE A 219 -11.24 -16.21 12.81
N VAL A 220 -10.46 -16.48 11.76
CA VAL A 220 -9.03 -16.21 11.67
C VAL A 220 -8.81 -15.05 10.71
N ASP A 221 -8.25 -13.95 11.20
CA ASP A 221 -8.01 -12.74 10.41
C ASP A 221 -6.68 -12.82 9.63
N GLN A 222 -5.72 -13.62 10.11
CA GLN A 222 -4.40 -13.73 9.52
C GLN A 222 -3.78 -15.10 9.87
N CYS A 223 -3.50 -15.93 8.88
CA CYS A 223 -2.66 -17.11 9.05
C CYS A 223 -1.19 -16.73 8.87
N ALA A 224 -0.32 -17.26 9.71
CA ALA A 224 1.12 -17.05 9.56
C ALA A 224 1.67 -17.84 8.36
N TYR A 225 2.84 -17.42 7.86
CA TYR A 225 3.46 -17.73 6.56
C TYR A 225 3.59 -19.21 6.18
N ASP A 226 3.55 -20.11 7.16
CA ASP A 226 3.62 -21.55 6.96
C ASP A 226 2.22 -22.18 7.02
N VAL A 227 1.35 -21.76 6.09
CA VAL A 227 0.11 -22.50 5.84
C VAL A 227 0.49 -23.73 5.02
N GLU A 228 1.06 -24.75 5.68
CA GLU A 228 0.89 -26.10 5.16
C GLU A 228 -0.60 -26.29 4.87
N THR A 229 -0.90 -26.89 3.70
CA THR A 229 -2.25 -27.13 3.23
C THR A 229 -3.10 -27.67 4.38
N ILE A 230 -4.05 -26.87 4.86
CA ILE A 230 -5.02 -27.31 5.86
C ILE A 230 -5.73 -28.52 5.26
N LYS A 231 -5.37 -29.72 5.70
CA LYS A 231 -6.02 -30.94 5.25
C LYS A 231 -7.38 -31.01 5.92
N ILE A 232 -8.36 -30.40 5.26
CA ILE A 232 -9.76 -30.36 5.73
C ILE A 232 -10.24 -31.77 6.09
N GLN A 233 -9.81 -32.79 5.34
CA GLN A 233 -10.12 -34.19 5.61
C GLN A 233 -9.59 -34.70 6.97
N GLU A 234 -8.39 -34.30 7.40
CA GLU A 234 -7.83 -34.70 8.69
C GLU A 234 -8.56 -34.03 9.85
N ILE A 235 -8.86 -32.73 9.70
CA ILE A 235 -9.67 -31.98 10.66
C ILE A 235 -11.07 -32.58 10.79
N ALA A 236 -11.68 -32.91 9.66
CA ALA A 236 -12.94 -33.60 9.58
C ALA A 236 -12.87 -34.92 10.37
N ASN A 237 -12.02 -35.86 9.94
CA ASN A 237 -11.90 -37.18 10.56
C ASN A 237 -11.69 -37.09 12.08
N TYR A 238 -10.91 -36.11 12.55
CA TYR A 238 -10.72 -35.84 13.97
C TYR A 238 -12.02 -35.40 14.67
N LEU A 239 -12.71 -34.40 14.12
CA LEU A 239 -13.95 -33.86 14.67
C LEU A 239 -15.02 -34.93 14.85
N HIS A 240 -15.18 -35.83 13.88
CA HIS A 240 -16.16 -36.92 13.99
C HIS A 240 -15.82 -37.93 15.09
N ARG A 241 -14.52 -38.22 15.30
CA ARG A 241 -14.09 -39.16 16.34
C ARG A 241 -14.13 -38.55 17.74
N GLN A 242 -13.74 -37.29 17.88
CA GLN A 242 -13.44 -36.67 19.19
C GLN A 242 -14.49 -35.66 19.65
N CYS A 243 -15.32 -35.16 18.74
CA CYS A 243 -16.40 -34.22 19.07
C CYS A 243 -17.74 -34.74 18.50
N PRO A 244 -18.22 -35.93 18.92
CA PRO A 244 -19.42 -36.55 18.36
C PRO A 244 -20.70 -35.73 18.55
N LEU A 245 -20.68 -34.77 19.48
CA LEU A 245 -21.80 -33.87 19.76
C LEU A 245 -21.78 -32.58 18.93
N LEU A 246 -20.72 -32.31 18.16
CA LEU A 246 -20.60 -31.08 17.38
C LEU A 246 -21.60 -31.07 16.22
N ARG A 247 -22.59 -30.18 16.28
CA ARG A 247 -23.65 -30.04 15.27
C ARG A 247 -23.38 -28.94 14.25
N ILE A 248 -22.67 -27.89 14.67
CA ILE A 248 -22.41 -26.69 13.87
C ILE A 248 -20.93 -26.32 13.95
N LEU A 249 -20.28 -26.29 12.79
CA LEU A 249 -18.93 -25.77 12.62
C LEU A 249 -18.95 -24.58 11.65
N VAL A 250 -18.44 -23.43 12.08
CA VAL A 250 -18.27 -22.25 11.25
C VAL A 250 -16.80 -21.85 11.22
N LEU A 251 -16.17 -21.99 10.05
CA LEU A 251 -14.79 -21.57 9.82
C LEU A 251 -14.79 -20.38 8.86
N CYS A 252 -14.27 -19.25 9.31
CA CYS A 252 -14.01 -18.06 8.50
C CYS A 252 -12.51 -17.78 8.51
N ILE A 253 -11.85 -17.87 7.36
CA ILE A 253 -10.41 -17.61 7.23
C ILE A 253 -10.25 -16.43 6.26
N HIS A 254 -9.75 -15.31 6.75
CA HIS A 254 -9.48 -14.12 5.95
C HIS A 254 -8.08 -14.21 5.32
N MET A 255 -8.02 -14.29 3.99
CA MET A 255 -6.76 -14.39 3.21
C MET A 255 -6.27 -13.03 2.69
N GLU A 256 -6.52 -11.94 3.43
CA GLU A 256 -6.33 -10.55 2.99
C GLU A 256 -4.88 -10.25 2.59
N GLU A 257 -3.90 -10.84 3.26
CA GLU A 257 -2.49 -10.55 3.02
C GLU A 257 -1.94 -11.17 1.73
N HIS A 258 -2.39 -12.38 1.36
CA HIS A 258 -1.96 -13.03 0.12
C HIS A 258 -2.47 -12.28 -1.10
N LEU A 259 -3.74 -11.86 -1.07
CA LEU A 259 -4.35 -11.09 -2.14
C LEU A 259 -3.71 -9.71 -2.28
N ARG A 260 -3.39 -9.05 -1.17
CA ARG A 260 -2.65 -7.78 -1.17
C ARG A 260 -1.26 -7.93 -1.80
N ARG A 261 -0.54 -9.02 -1.52
CA ARG A 261 0.75 -9.30 -2.15
C ARG A 261 0.62 -9.61 -3.64
N ALA A 262 -0.33 -10.44 -4.03
CA ALA A 262 -0.62 -10.71 -5.44
C ALA A 262 -0.91 -9.39 -6.19
N PHE A 263 -1.71 -8.51 -5.58
CA PHE A 263 -1.97 -7.18 -6.11
C PHE A 263 -0.69 -6.33 -6.25
N TYR A 264 0.18 -6.28 -5.24
CA TYR A 264 1.45 -5.55 -5.35
C TYR A 264 2.37 -6.12 -6.42
N ILE A 265 2.45 -7.44 -6.55
CA ILE A 265 3.24 -8.10 -7.61
C ILE A 265 2.68 -7.71 -8.98
N VAL A 266 1.36 -7.80 -9.18
CA VAL A 266 0.70 -7.40 -10.43
C VAL A 266 0.95 -5.93 -10.73
N LEU A 267 0.86 -5.05 -9.73
CA LEU A 267 1.12 -3.61 -9.89
C LEU A 267 2.56 -3.35 -10.31
N ILE A 268 3.53 -3.97 -9.65
CA ILE A 268 4.97 -3.83 -9.97
C ILE A 268 5.24 -4.33 -11.39
N VAL A 269 4.77 -5.53 -11.74
CA VAL A 269 4.91 -6.08 -13.09
C VAL A 269 4.28 -5.16 -14.15
N SER A 270 3.11 -4.60 -13.86
CA SER A 270 2.45 -3.64 -14.77
C SER A 270 3.27 -2.37 -14.96
N ILE A 271 3.86 -1.83 -13.90
CA ILE A 271 4.74 -0.64 -13.98
C ILE A 271 5.98 -0.96 -14.82
N PHE A 272 6.62 -2.11 -14.62
CA PHE A 272 7.77 -2.53 -15.44
C PHE A 272 7.40 -2.70 -16.91
N PHE A 273 6.24 -3.29 -17.20
CA PHE A 273 5.74 -3.43 -18.56
C PHE A 273 5.50 -2.06 -19.21
N ILE A 274 4.82 -1.14 -18.51
CA ILE A 274 4.59 0.24 -19.00
C ILE A 274 5.92 0.96 -19.26
N LEU A 275 6.90 0.83 -18.36
CA LEU A 275 8.23 1.42 -18.52
C LEU A 275 8.98 0.84 -19.72
N GLU A 276 8.91 -0.48 -19.96
CA GLU A 276 9.58 -1.10 -21.10
C GLU A 276 8.90 -0.70 -22.42
N VAL A 277 7.57 -0.61 -22.46
CA VAL A 277 6.83 -0.06 -23.61
C VAL A 277 7.23 1.40 -23.86
N TYR A 278 7.27 2.22 -22.81
CA TYR A 278 7.71 3.62 -22.91
C TYR A 278 9.17 3.75 -23.36
N TYR A 279 10.04 2.83 -22.95
CA TYR A 279 11.43 2.76 -23.37
C TYR A 279 11.57 2.35 -24.85
N GLN A 280 10.91 1.27 -25.26
CA GLN A 280 11.05 0.71 -26.61
C GLN A 280 10.39 1.58 -27.68
N TYR A 281 9.20 2.10 -27.39
CA TYR A 281 8.37 2.82 -28.38
C TYR A 281 8.35 4.33 -28.16
N GLY A 282 8.34 4.76 -26.89
CA GLY A 282 8.36 6.18 -26.55
C GLY A 282 9.75 6.78 -26.47
N GLN A 283 10.81 5.96 -26.46
CA GLN A 283 12.21 6.39 -26.30
C GLN A 283 12.43 7.31 -25.09
N CYS A 284 11.64 7.16 -24.03
CA CYS A 284 11.64 8.06 -22.87
C CYS A 284 11.28 9.52 -23.19
N ALA A 285 10.59 9.80 -24.29
CA ALA A 285 10.33 11.17 -24.75
C ALA A 285 9.42 11.96 -23.81
N VAL A 286 9.84 13.17 -23.46
CA VAL A 286 8.98 14.18 -22.84
C VAL A 286 7.98 14.73 -23.86
N THR A 287 6.93 15.41 -23.40
CA THR A 287 5.99 16.04 -24.35
C THR A 287 6.67 17.11 -25.21
N ALA A 288 6.19 17.29 -26.44
CA ALA A 288 6.67 18.37 -27.33
C ALA A 288 6.53 19.77 -26.71
N LYS A 289 5.49 19.96 -25.89
CA LYS A 289 5.26 21.20 -25.13
C LYS A 289 6.36 21.44 -24.08
N TYR A 290 6.76 20.39 -23.35
CA TYR A 290 7.86 20.46 -22.40
C TYR A 290 9.16 20.83 -23.11
N SER A 291 9.52 20.11 -24.18
CA SER A 291 10.73 20.37 -24.97
C SER A 291 10.76 21.80 -25.53
N LYS A 292 9.65 22.29 -26.11
CA LYS A 292 9.56 23.66 -26.63
C LYS A 292 9.72 24.72 -25.54
N LYS A 293 9.14 24.50 -24.37
CA LYS A 293 9.32 25.39 -23.22
C LYS A 293 10.78 25.40 -22.75
N ASN A 294 11.40 24.23 -22.67
CA ASN A 294 12.79 24.14 -22.24
C ASN A 294 13.73 24.86 -23.21
N MET A 295 13.55 24.67 -24.52
CA MET A 295 14.31 25.40 -25.54
C MET A 295 14.13 26.92 -25.43
N LYS A 296 12.90 27.41 -25.21
CA LYS A 296 12.63 28.84 -25.01
C LYS A 296 13.32 29.37 -23.74
N LEU A 297 13.32 28.58 -22.67
CA LEU A 297 13.98 28.91 -21.42
C LEU A 297 15.50 28.99 -21.60
N THR A 298 16.11 28.02 -22.27
CA THR A 298 17.52 28.00 -22.64
C THR A 298 17.93 29.24 -23.41
N HIS A 299 17.17 29.62 -24.44
CA HIS A 299 17.42 30.84 -25.21
C HIS A 299 17.42 32.10 -24.33
N ARG A 300 16.44 32.24 -23.43
CA ARG A 300 16.37 33.38 -22.51
C ARG A 300 17.56 33.44 -21.56
N ILE A 301 18.01 32.30 -21.05
CA ILE A 301 19.16 32.22 -20.13
C ILE A 301 20.45 32.55 -20.87
N MET A 302 20.63 32.04 -22.08
CA MET A 302 21.76 32.39 -22.95
C MET A 302 21.80 33.90 -23.23
N ASP A 303 20.67 34.50 -23.62
CA ASP A 303 20.55 35.95 -23.84
C ASP A 303 20.95 36.76 -22.60
N MET A 304 20.52 36.30 -21.42
CA MET A 304 20.87 36.94 -20.16
C MET A 304 22.37 36.82 -19.85
N LEU A 305 22.95 35.63 -20.00
CA LEU A 305 24.39 35.41 -19.76
C LEU A 305 25.25 36.23 -20.73
N ASP A 306 24.86 36.29 -22.01
CA ASP A 306 25.52 37.11 -23.03
C ASP A 306 25.39 38.60 -22.72
N GLY A 307 24.19 39.07 -22.32
CA GLY A 307 23.96 40.46 -21.88
C GLY A 307 24.75 40.84 -20.64
N LEU A 308 24.99 39.87 -19.76
CA LEU A 308 25.89 40.00 -18.61
C LEU A 308 27.35 39.73 -18.96
N SER A 309 27.72 39.51 -20.23
CA SER A 309 29.09 39.18 -20.63
C SER A 309 29.74 38.05 -19.80
N ILE A 310 28.92 37.11 -19.32
CA ILE A 310 29.36 35.91 -18.61
C ILE A 310 29.71 34.86 -19.66
N VAL A 311 30.95 34.37 -19.62
CA VAL A 311 31.38 33.28 -20.49
C VAL A 311 30.79 31.96 -19.99
N TYR A 312 30.01 31.30 -20.83
CA TYR A 312 29.41 29.99 -20.56
C TYR A 312 29.69 29.00 -21.71
N TRP A 313 29.47 27.72 -21.45
CA TRP A 313 29.45 26.68 -22.48
C TRP A 313 28.41 25.59 -22.18
N PRO A 314 27.82 24.94 -23.20
CA PRO A 314 27.04 23.72 -23.01
C PRO A 314 27.90 22.62 -22.39
N ASP A 315 27.37 21.91 -21.39
CA ASP A 315 28.07 20.83 -20.69
C ASP A 315 27.26 19.53 -20.73
N CYS A 316 27.81 18.44 -20.18
CA CYS A 316 27.14 17.15 -20.00
C CYS A 316 26.41 16.70 -21.28
N GLN A 317 25.10 16.41 -21.19
CA GLN A 317 24.31 15.92 -22.30
C GLN A 317 24.10 17.02 -23.36
N SER A 318 23.97 18.29 -22.96
CA SER A 318 23.88 19.42 -23.88
C SER A 318 25.10 19.53 -24.80
N LEU A 319 26.31 19.29 -24.27
CA LEU A 319 27.52 19.28 -25.09
C LEU A 319 27.48 18.15 -26.14
N LEU A 320 26.96 16.98 -25.78
CA LEU A 320 26.77 15.89 -26.74
C LEU A 320 25.78 16.28 -27.83
N ASN A 321 24.68 16.94 -27.47
CA ASN A 321 23.68 17.40 -28.43
C ASN A 321 24.35 18.34 -29.45
N VAL A 322 25.18 19.28 -28.99
CA VAL A 322 25.97 20.17 -29.86
C VAL A 322 26.92 19.37 -30.77
N LEU A 323 27.71 18.45 -30.21
CA LEU A 323 28.72 17.69 -30.97
C LEU A 323 28.11 16.76 -32.02
N ARG A 324 26.90 16.26 -31.78
CA ARG A 324 26.16 15.39 -32.70
C ARG A 324 25.31 16.17 -33.71
N ASN A 325 25.34 17.50 -33.67
CA ASN A 325 24.46 18.37 -34.44
C ASN A 325 22.96 18.06 -34.20
N GLU A 326 22.65 17.69 -32.95
CA GLU A 326 21.29 17.49 -32.45
C GLU A 326 20.79 18.81 -31.87
N THR A 327 19.48 19.06 -31.97
CA THR A 327 18.87 20.25 -31.36
C THR A 327 18.68 20.01 -29.86
N TYR A 328 17.55 19.42 -29.50
CA TYR A 328 17.18 19.02 -28.17
C TYR A 328 16.76 17.56 -28.24
N ASN A 329 17.38 16.70 -27.43
CA ASN A 329 16.97 15.31 -27.38
C ASN A 329 15.59 15.21 -26.74
N ILE A 330 14.65 14.55 -27.42
CA ILE A 330 13.25 14.50 -26.98
C ILE A 330 13.07 13.76 -25.65
N TRP A 331 14.07 13.00 -25.21
CA TRP A 331 14.11 12.32 -23.91
C TRP A 331 14.88 13.07 -22.84
N ASP A 332 15.53 14.17 -23.20
CA ASP A 332 16.26 15.01 -22.28
C ASP A 332 15.29 15.77 -21.38
N GLN A 333 15.70 16.02 -20.14
CA GLN A 333 14.84 16.61 -19.11
C GLN A 333 15.17 18.07 -18.84
N ASP A 334 16.38 18.49 -19.16
CA ASP A 334 16.95 19.77 -18.82
C ASP A 334 17.93 20.21 -19.92
N VAL A 335 18.61 21.34 -19.69
CA VAL A 335 19.79 21.76 -20.45
C VAL A 335 20.88 22.10 -19.47
N ASP A 336 22.02 21.42 -19.59
CA ASP A 336 23.23 21.74 -18.84
C ASP A 336 24.07 22.84 -19.52
N LEU A 337 24.35 23.91 -18.78
CA LEU A 337 25.34 24.92 -19.07
C LEU A 337 26.40 24.95 -17.96
N SER A 338 27.55 25.54 -18.25
CA SER A 338 28.63 25.69 -17.29
C SER A 338 29.25 27.07 -17.36
N ILE A 339 29.67 27.57 -16.21
CA ILE A 339 30.44 28.81 -16.06
C ILE A 339 31.63 28.58 -15.14
N GLU A 340 32.67 29.41 -15.31
CA GLU A 340 33.74 29.53 -14.32
C GLU A 340 33.25 30.46 -13.18
N TRP A 341 33.22 29.96 -11.95
CA TRP A 341 32.80 30.71 -10.77
C TRP A 341 33.63 30.33 -9.52
N PRO A 342 34.11 31.28 -8.72
CA PRO A 342 33.93 32.73 -8.83
C PRO A 342 34.66 33.33 -10.03
N PHE A 343 34.15 34.45 -10.53
CA PHE A 343 34.79 35.25 -11.57
C PHE A 343 36.08 35.89 -11.03
N LYS A 344 37.09 36.05 -11.88
CA LYS A 344 38.37 36.70 -11.51
C LYS A 344 38.12 38.11 -10.97
N SER A 345 38.91 38.53 -9.97
CA SER A 345 38.76 39.83 -9.28
C SER A 345 38.76 41.04 -10.22
N ASN A 346 39.55 40.99 -11.30
CA ASN A 346 39.65 42.04 -12.31
C ASN A 346 38.54 41.98 -13.38
N HIS A 347 37.60 41.04 -13.27
CA HIS A 347 36.46 40.96 -14.16
C HIS A 347 35.41 42.00 -13.73
N ILE A 348 34.74 42.63 -14.68
CA ILE A 348 33.65 43.60 -14.42
C ILE A 348 32.48 42.99 -13.61
N HIS A 349 32.45 41.66 -13.50
CA HIS A 349 31.44 40.88 -12.77
C HIS A 349 31.93 40.34 -11.42
N SER A 350 33.08 40.77 -10.89
CA SER A 350 33.53 40.30 -9.57
C SER A 350 32.52 40.58 -8.44
N LYS A 351 31.63 41.57 -8.62
CA LYS A 351 30.46 41.79 -7.74
C LYS A 351 29.51 40.59 -7.69
N LEU A 352 29.33 39.88 -8.82
CA LEU A 352 28.52 38.67 -8.93
C LEU A 352 29.17 37.43 -8.28
N ASN A 353 30.35 37.57 -7.69
CA ASN A 353 30.89 36.55 -6.78
C ASN A 353 30.13 36.51 -5.45
N ASN A 354 29.37 37.57 -5.13
CA ASN A 354 28.39 37.49 -4.06
C ASN A 354 27.22 36.62 -4.53
N LEU A 355 27.07 35.45 -3.89
CA LEU A 355 26.05 34.47 -4.21
C LEU A 355 24.64 35.05 -4.22
N GLN A 356 24.31 35.88 -3.24
CA GLN A 356 22.99 36.49 -3.11
C GLN A 356 22.72 37.46 -4.27
N LEU A 357 23.70 38.30 -4.60
CA LEU A 357 23.58 39.21 -5.76
C LEU A 357 23.45 38.44 -7.08
N PHE A 358 24.16 37.30 -7.21
CA PHE A 358 24.03 36.45 -8.39
C PHE A 358 22.60 35.89 -8.52
N ILE A 359 22.04 35.35 -7.42
CA ILE A 359 20.65 34.86 -7.38
C ILE A 359 19.66 35.98 -7.71
N GLU A 360 19.80 37.14 -7.08
CA GLU A 360 18.94 38.31 -7.32
C GLU A 360 19.00 38.77 -8.78
N THR A 361 20.17 38.68 -9.40
CA THR A 361 20.34 39.03 -10.83
C THR A 361 19.46 38.15 -11.71
N PHE A 362 19.38 36.84 -11.46
CA PHE A 362 18.46 35.95 -12.19
C PHE A 362 17.00 36.18 -11.83
N GLN A 363 16.69 36.39 -10.55
CA GLN A 363 15.31 36.64 -10.11
C GLN A 363 14.73 37.92 -10.74
N ASN A 364 15.55 38.98 -10.85
CA ASN A 364 15.19 40.24 -11.51
C ASN A 364 14.99 40.11 -13.04
N ASN A 365 15.36 38.97 -13.63
CA ASN A 365 15.14 38.64 -15.04
C ASN A 365 14.01 37.62 -15.23
N ASP A 366 13.08 37.53 -14.27
CA ASP A 366 11.93 36.64 -14.27
C ASP A 366 12.31 35.15 -14.39
N PHE A 367 13.30 34.74 -13.59
CA PHE A 367 13.63 33.34 -13.36
C PHE A 367 13.33 32.93 -11.91
N ASN A 368 12.78 31.74 -11.73
CA ASN A 368 12.84 31.05 -10.46
C ASN A 368 14.20 30.36 -10.35
N VAL A 369 14.89 30.55 -9.24
CA VAL A 369 16.28 30.13 -9.03
C VAL A 369 16.35 29.20 -7.84
N GLU A 370 16.80 27.99 -8.05
CA GLU A 370 17.13 27.04 -6.98
C GLU A 370 18.64 26.80 -6.97
N TYR A 371 19.28 27.01 -5.83
CA TYR A 371 20.71 26.78 -5.66
C TYR A 371 20.95 25.51 -4.86
N TYR A 372 21.72 24.58 -5.44
CA TYR A 372 22.13 23.35 -4.79
C TYR A 372 23.59 23.48 -4.32
N PRO A 373 23.83 23.85 -3.04
CA PRO A 373 25.17 24.15 -2.54
C PRO A 373 26.12 22.95 -2.59
N ASP A 374 25.58 21.74 -2.42
CA ASP A 374 26.31 20.47 -2.42
C ASP A 374 26.76 20.04 -3.81
N ARG A 375 26.08 20.54 -4.86
CA ARG A 375 26.36 20.25 -6.27
C ARG A 375 27.07 21.38 -6.98
N LYS A 376 27.15 22.56 -6.34
CA LYS A 376 27.61 23.82 -6.97
C LYS A 376 26.88 24.07 -8.28
N LEU A 377 25.55 24.05 -8.20
CA LEU A 377 24.65 24.09 -9.33
C LEU A 377 23.51 25.09 -9.06
N PHE A 378 23.17 25.90 -10.06
CA PHE A 378 21.89 26.60 -10.10
C PHE A 378 20.95 25.90 -11.07
N SER A 379 19.71 25.68 -10.64
CA SER A 379 18.63 25.28 -11.53
C SER A 379 17.70 26.45 -11.76
N LEU A 380 17.53 26.82 -13.02
CA LEU A 380 16.76 27.98 -13.45
C LEU A 380 15.47 27.50 -14.15
N SER A 381 14.34 28.03 -13.72
CA SER A 381 13.01 27.73 -14.28
C SER A 381 12.20 29.01 -14.48
N SER A 382 11.04 28.91 -15.15
CA SER A 382 10.13 30.06 -15.24
C SER A 382 9.50 30.38 -13.88
N VAL A 383 9.26 31.66 -13.56
CA VAL A 383 8.55 32.06 -12.31
C VAL A 383 7.16 31.43 -12.18
N SER A 384 6.51 31.13 -13.30
CA SER A 384 5.22 30.43 -13.34
C SER A 384 5.29 28.95 -12.96
N GLU A 385 6.50 28.41 -12.80
CA GLU A 385 6.80 26.98 -12.68
C GLU A 385 7.54 26.71 -11.36
N LYS A 386 6.80 26.46 -10.28
CA LYS A 386 7.34 26.32 -8.91
C LYS A 386 7.74 24.89 -8.50
N SER A 387 7.90 23.94 -9.42
CA SER A 387 8.27 22.56 -9.04
C SER A 387 9.43 22.01 -9.85
N ALA A 388 10.25 21.15 -9.23
CA ALA A 388 11.37 20.41 -9.85
C ALA A 388 10.95 19.48 -11.03
N ARG A 389 9.65 19.45 -11.34
CA ARG A 389 9.05 18.68 -12.44
C ARG A 389 8.87 19.50 -13.72
N GLN A 390 9.33 20.75 -13.72
CA GLN A 390 9.13 21.71 -14.80
C GLN A 390 10.37 21.79 -15.70
N PRO A 391 10.25 22.33 -16.92
CA PRO A 391 11.41 22.66 -17.75
C PRO A 391 12.40 23.54 -16.98
N HIS A 392 13.67 23.16 -17.00
CA HIS A 392 14.72 23.89 -16.30
C HIS A 392 16.06 23.79 -17.04
N VAL A 393 16.94 24.73 -16.71
CA VAL A 393 18.32 24.79 -17.21
C VAL A 393 19.24 24.83 -16.01
N ASP A 394 20.18 23.91 -15.99
CA ASP A 394 21.15 23.74 -14.95
C ASP A 394 22.44 24.48 -15.32
N ILE A 395 22.94 25.35 -14.44
CA ILE A 395 24.22 26.04 -14.57
C ILE A 395 25.20 25.50 -13.52
N TRP A 396 26.18 24.76 -14.00
CA TRP A 396 27.27 24.19 -13.21
C TRP A 396 28.37 25.22 -12.94
N LEU A 397 28.78 25.36 -11.68
CA LEU A 397 29.74 26.35 -11.21
C LEU A 397 31.13 25.74 -11.05
N TRP A 398 31.96 25.87 -12.08
CA TRP A 398 33.32 25.35 -12.08
C TRP A 398 34.28 26.29 -11.38
N LYS A 399 34.92 25.82 -10.31
CA LYS A 399 35.93 26.60 -9.59
C LYS A 399 37.31 26.40 -10.21
N ARG A 400 37.99 27.51 -10.46
CA ARG A 400 39.35 27.54 -10.95
C ARG A 400 40.37 27.32 -9.82
N TYR A 401 41.35 26.47 -10.07
CA TYR A 401 42.50 26.23 -9.20
C TYR A 401 43.78 26.49 -9.99
N ASP A 402 44.44 27.61 -9.68
CA ASP A 402 45.64 28.08 -10.38
C ASP A 402 46.92 27.96 -9.54
N GLU A 403 46.82 27.94 -8.20
CA GLU A 403 47.92 28.47 -7.39
C GLU A 403 49.12 27.54 -7.18
N HIS A 404 49.02 26.20 -7.37
CA HIS A 404 50.13 25.29 -7.05
C HIS A 404 50.37 24.12 -8.03
N GLU A 405 49.73 24.09 -9.21
CA GLU A 405 49.84 22.95 -10.13
C GLU A 405 50.54 23.30 -11.44
N ILE A 406 51.34 22.36 -11.96
CA ILE A 406 52.01 22.41 -13.27
C ILE A 406 50.99 22.61 -14.42
N LYS A 407 49.70 22.31 -14.19
CA LYS A 407 48.61 22.50 -15.14
C LYS A 407 47.35 22.99 -14.41
N PRO A 408 46.87 24.21 -14.67
CA PRO A 408 45.71 24.73 -13.98
C PRO A 408 44.43 23.98 -14.38
N VAL A 409 43.52 23.81 -13.42
CA VAL A 409 42.30 23.00 -13.57
C VAL A 409 41.04 23.77 -13.17
N LEU A 410 39.93 23.38 -13.79
CA LEU A 410 38.58 23.64 -13.31
C LEU A 410 38.11 22.42 -12.53
N GLN A 411 37.57 22.62 -11.34
CA GLN A 411 36.99 21.58 -10.50
C GLN A 411 35.53 21.87 -10.17
N LEU A 412 34.73 20.81 -10.10
CA LEU A 412 33.36 20.80 -9.64
C LEU A 412 33.23 19.77 -8.53
N PHE A 413 32.70 20.16 -7.38
CA PHE A 413 32.50 19.26 -6.25
C PHE A 413 31.11 18.64 -6.29
N ASP A 414 30.81 17.83 -7.31
CA ASP A 414 29.58 17.04 -7.38
C ASP A 414 29.91 15.55 -7.59
N SER A 415 29.52 14.71 -6.62
CA SER A 415 29.67 13.24 -6.68
C SER A 415 28.90 12.56 -7.81
N SER A 416 27.91 13.23 -8.40
CA SER A 416 27.10 12.70 -9.48
C SER A 416 27.77 12.77 -10.85
N LEU A 417 28.73 13.68 -11.05
CA LEU A 417 29.51 13.76 -12.28
C LEU A 417 30.73 12.84 -12.20
N LYS A 418 30.93 12.04 -13.26
CA LYS A 418 32.02 11.06 -13.31
C LYS A 418 33.38 11.75 -13.33
N TYR A 419 33.46 12.96 -13.89
CA TYR A 419 34.69 13.74 -13.97
C TYR A 419 34.54 15.14 -13.39
N GLN A 420 34.95 15.24 -12.13
CA GLN A 420 34.94 16.46 -11.32
C GLN A 420 36.07 17.44 -11.64
N SER A 421 37.01 17.10 -12.54
CA SER A 421 38.14 17.97 -12.89
C SER A 421 38.47 17.97 -14.38
N ARG A 422 38.76 19.17 -14.89
CA ARG A 422 39.07 19.44 -16.30
C ARG A 422 40.27 20.38 -16.40
N LEU A 423 41.16 20.12 -17.34
CA LEU A 423 42.27 21.03 -17.61
C LEU A 423 41.73 22.31 -18.24
N ILE A 424 42.23 23.47 -17.80
CA ILE A 424 41.84 24.76 -18.39
C ILE A 424 42.16 24.79 -19.89
N SER A 425 43.23 24.13 -20.32
CA SER A 425 43.62 24.01 -21.73
C SER A 425 42.69 23.13 -22.57
N ASP A 426 41.87 22.28 -21.94
CA ASP A 426 40.83 21.52 -22.64
C ASP A 426 39.56 22.38 -22.85
N ILE A 427 39.35 23.40 -22.02
CA ILE A 427 38.21 24.33 -22.09
C ILE A 427 38.55 25.53 -22.98
N TYR A 428 39.65 26.22 -22.71
CA TYR A 428 39.96 27.51 -23.33
C TYR A 428 41.08 27.43 -24.39
N PRO A 429 41.07 28.34 -25.40
CA PRO A 429 39.96 29.25 -25.73
C PRO A 429 38.74 28.48 -26.23
N LEU A 430 37.55 28.98 -25.90
CA LEU A 430 36.30 28.39 -26.37
C LEU A 430 36.16 28.56 -27.89
N LYS A 431 35.52 27.58 -28.53
CA LYS A 431 35.21 27.57 -29.96
C LYS A 431 33.76 27.99 -30.19
N SER A 432 33.50 28.75 -31.24
CA SER A 432 32.12 29.10 -31.63
C SER A 432 31.53 28.01 -32.53
N VAL A 433 30.31 27.58 -32.22
CA VAL A 433 29.53 26.63 -33.04
C VAL A 433 28.07 27.04 -33.05
N THR A 434 27.31 26.60 -34.06
CA THR A 434 25.86 26.85 -34.11
C THR A 434 25.11 25.72 -33.39
N TRP A 435 24.26 26.07 -32.43
CA TRP A 435 23.37 25.13 -31.72
C TRP A 435 22.05 25.84 -31.40
N LEU A 436 20.91 25.15 -31.58
CA LEU A 436 19.57 25.72 -31.40
C LEU A 436 19.34 27.03 -32.18
N GLY A 437 19.94 27.15 -33.37
CA GLY A 437 19.86 28.35 -34.21
C GLY A 437 20.69 29.54 -33.73
N ARG A 438 21.60 29.34 -32.76
CA ARG A 438 22.42 30.41 -32.16
C ARG A 438 23.90 30.04 -32.15
N ASN A 439 24.76 31.04 -32.13
CA ASN A 439 26.19 30.83 -31.93
C ASN A 439 26.47 30.65 -30.44
N VAL A 440 26.83 29.43 -30.03
CA VAL A 440 27.23 29.10 -28.67
C VAL A 440 28.73 28.84 -28.61
N LYS A 441 29.30 29.00 -27.42
CA LYS A 441 30.71 28.70 -27.16
C LYS A 441 30.83 27.29 -26.58
N ILE A 442 31.74 26.47 -27.11
CA ILE A 442 32.05 25.13 -26.61
C ILE A 442 33.52 25.00 -26.21
N PRO A 443 33.88 24.06 -25.33
CA PRO A 443 35.27 23.77 -24.98
C PRO A 443 36.19 23.53 -26.19
N ARG A 444 37.46 23.98 -26.10
CA ARG A 444 38.49 23.76 -27.12
C ARG A 444 38.60 22.28 -27.51
N GLN A 445 38.61 21.40 -26.53
CA GLN A 445 38.76 19.95 -26.66
C GLN A 445 37.44 19.24 -26.35
N SER A 446 36.31 19.75 -26.86
CA SER A 446 34.97 19.21 -26.58
C SER A 446 34.83 17.70 -26.80
N HIS A 447 35.36 17.15 -27.90
CA HIS A 447 35.35 15.70 -28.14
C HIS A 447 36.14 14.90 -27.09
N LYS A 448 37.27 15.43 -26.60
CA LYS A 448 38.06 14.80 -25.54
C LYS A 448 37.30 14.78 -24.21
N ILE A 449 36.62 15.88 -23.88
CA ILE A 449 35.79 15.99 -22.67
C ILE A 449 34.62 15.02 -22.74
N ALA A 450 33.89 15.01 -23.85
CA ALA A 450 32.77 14.10 -24.07
C ALA A 450 33.18 12.63 -24.07
N TYR A 451 34.31 12.30 -24.71
CA TYR A 451 34.88 10.95 -24.67
C TYR A 451 35.25 10.52 -23.26
N LYS A 452 35.82 11.42 -22.46
CA LYS A 452 36.16 11.15 -21.06
C LYS A 452 34.87 10.78 -20.29
N GLU A 453 33.86 11.64 -20.33
CA GLU A 453 32.58 11.47 -19.62
C GLU A 453 31.82 10.20 -20.03
N TYR A 454 31.58 10.02 -21.33
CA TYR A 454 30.64 9.03 -21.86
C TYR A 454 31.31 7.83 -22.56
N GLY A 455 32.65 7.78 -22.61
CA GLY A 455 33.41 6.71 -23.24
C GLY A 455 33.34 6.71 -24.77
N THR A 456 33.71 5.58 -25.39
CA THR A 456 33.81 5.42 -26.85
C THR A 456 32.48 5.61 -27.59
N SER A 457 31.35 5.49 -26.89
CA SER A 457 30.01 5.58 -27.49
C SER A 457 29.40 6.98 -27.42
N TYR A 458 30.15 8.01 -27.00
CA TYR A 458 29.62 9.37 -26.81
C TYR A 458 29.04 10.02 -28.08
N MET A 459 29.36 9.54 -29.28
CA MET A 459 28.75 10.03 -30.54
C MET A 459 27.49 9.24 -30.95
N LYS A 460 27.14 8.18 -30.23
CA LYS A 460 25.90 7.42 -30.46
C LYS A 460 24.82 7.93 -29.50
N PRO A 461 23.61 8.25 -29.96
CA PRO A 461 22.49 8.51 -29.07
C PRO A 461 22.27 7.32 -28.13
N ILE A 462 22.31 7.57 -26.83
CA ILE A 462 22.00 6.58 -25.80
C ILE A 462 20.88 7.19 -24.98
N PHE A 463 19.71 6.55 -25.01
CA PHE A 463 18.64 6.82 -24.06
C PHE A 463 18.71 5.77 -22.96
N ILE A 464 18.75 6.21 -21.71
CA ILE A 464 18.97 5.35 -20.54
C ILE A 464 17.61 5.07 -19.91
N ARG A 465 17.33 3.81 -19.52
CA ARG A 465 16.07 3.41 -18.86
C ARG A 465 15.76 4.26 -17.62
N ASN A 466 16.79 4.74 -16.93
CA ASN A 466 16.61 5.64 -15.79
C ASN A 466 15.92 6.95 -16.17
N ASN A 467 16.17 7.49 -17.37
CA ASN A 467 15.51 8.71 -17.85
C ASN A 467 14.02 8.46 -18.10
N CYS A 468 13.63 7.27 -18.58
CA CYS A 468 12.22 6.89 -18.68
C CYS A 468 11.53 6.91 -17.30
N LEU A 469 12.18 6.34 -16.28
CA LEU A 469 11.63 6.32 -14.93
C LEU A 469 11.49 7.73 -14.35
N HIS A 470 12.53 8.56 -14.50
CA HIS A 470 12.51 9.97 -14.07
C HIS A 470 11.38 10.73 -14.78
N ASN A 471 11.31 10.65 -16.12
CA ASN A 471 10.29 11.33 -16.91
C ASN A 471 8.87 10.84 -16.57
N LEU A 472 8.69 9.56 -16.26
CA LEU A 472 7.42 8.96 -15.82
C LEU A 472 7.00 9.51 -14.45
N ILE A 473 7.88 9.42 -13.45
CA ILE A 473 7.61 9.83 -12.06
C ILE A 473 7.36 11.33 -11.96
N ASP A 474 8.14 12.13 -12.70
CA ASP A 474 8.00 13.59 -12.71
C ASP A 474 6.86 14.07 -13.61
N GLY A 475 6.18 13.16 -14.32
CA GLY A 475 5.04 13.49 -15.16
C GLY A 475 5.38 14.32 -16.40
N ARG A 476 6.65 14.28 -16.84
CA ARG A 476 7.12 15.03 -18.02
C ARG A 476 6.55 14.50 -19.34
N TRP A 477 6.18 13.22 -19.36
CA TRP A 477 5.55 12.53 -20.49
C TRP A 477 4.06 12.85 -20.68
N PHE A 478 3.36 13.34 -19.63
CA PHE A 478 1.99 13.89 -19.72
C PHE A 478 1.95 15.39 -19.40
N TYR A 479 3.08 16.08 -19.57
CA TYR A 479 3.21 17.48 -19.21
C TYR A 479 2.24 18.36 -20.01
N ASN A 480 1.16 18.81 -19.34
CA ASN A 480 0.09 19.63 -19.90
C ASN A 480 -0.48 19.12 -21.23
N THR A 481 -0.68 17.80 -21.34
CA THR A 481 -1.68 17.16 -22.21
C THR A 481 -3.09 17.45 -21.74
#